data_AF-A0A2V9FG63-F1
#
_entry.id   AF-A0A2V9FG63-F1
#
_cell.length_a   1.000
_cell.length_b   1.000
_cell.length_c   1.000
_cell.angle_alpha   90.00
_cell.angle_beta   90.00
_cell.angle_gamma   90.00
#
_symmetry.space_group_name_H-M   'P 1'
#
loop_
_entity.id
_entity.type
_entity.pdbx_description
1 polymer ?
#
loop_
_entity_poly.entity_id
_entity_poly.type
_entity_poly.pdbx_seq_one_letter_code
_entity_poly.pdbx_strand_id
1 'polypeptide(L)'
;MDYGLSHHCSGIPPLVTLEESAPPPTGFSPGYYLALAFNIARWDDIAIRRASRDSNAIYYGAVLWVVAAMLIMTGLALPWILGAIHFGGPAMIIGAIVGLSFGLAAMAFLTFVQLGLCHLIAKWFFDGSGSYLGVMRPLLLGWFVNCLVLIPIAGTLAAAITWTAVLMMVFEEVEGISRLQAFGISAGINVCFFILQLMMTPVTRHL
;
A
#
# COMPACT_ATOMS: atom_id res chain seq x y z
N MET A 1 -21.47 12.07 12.50
CA MET A 1 -22.13 11.67 11.24
C MET A 1 -21.84 10.18 11.06
N ASP A 2 -22.91 9.43 10.85
CA ASP A 2 -23.10 8.02 11.24
C ASP A 2 -22.23 7.01 10.48
N TYR A 3 -20.97 6.87 10.88
CA TYR A 3 -20.00 5.92 10.31
C TYR A 3 -20.23 4.45 10.74
N GLY A 4 -21.44 4.09 11.16
CA GLY A 4 -21.73 2.77 11.75
C GLY A 4 -23.14 2.23 11.55
N LEU A 5 -24.05 2.99 10.95
CA LEU A 5 -25.45 2.59 10.77
C LEU A 5 -25.82 2.19 9.33
N SER A 6 -24.90 2.35 8.37
CA SER A 6 -25.15 2.00 6.95
C SER A 6 -24.21 0.96 6.37
N HIS A 7 -23.30 0.35 7.15
CA HIS A 7 -22.51 -0.77 6.66
C HIS A 7 -23.40 -2.01 6.55
N HIS A 8 -23.80 -2.30 5.31
CA HIS A 8 -24.54 -3.50 4.95
C HIS A 8 -23.73 -4.74 5.37
N CYS A 9 -24.13 -5.37 6.48
CA CYS A 9 -23.63 -6.68 6.94
C CYS A 9 -24.11 -7.84 6.04
N SER A 10 -24.28 -7.60 4.75
CA SER A 10 -24.73 -8.61 3.80
C SER A 10 -23.57 -8.92 2.86
N GLY A 11 -23.22 -10.21 2.74
CA GLY A 11 -22.38 -10.75 1.67
C GLY A 11 -23.03 -10.65 0.29
N ILE A 12 -23.72 -9.53 0.03
CA ILE A 12 -24.33 -9.13 -1.23
C ILE A 12 -23.41 -8.03 -1.76
N PRO A 13 -22.82 -8.20 -2.96
CA PRO A 13 -21.97 -7.16 -3.54
C PRO A 13 -22.76 -5.84 -3.64
N PRO A 14 -22.18 -4.70 -3.21
CA PRO A 14 -22.88 -3.43 -3.20
C PRO A 14 -23.38 -3.08 -4.61
N LEU A 15 -24.62 -2.62 -4.69
CA LEU A 15 -25.20 -2.11 -5.94
C LEU A 15 -24.31 -0.98 -6.47
N VAL A 16 -23.85 -1.11 -7.72
CA VAL A 16 -22.98 -0.13 -8.39
C VAL A 16 -23.65 1.24 -8.34
N THR A 17 -23.02 2.18 -7.63
CA THR A 17 -23.53 3.55 -7.56
C THR A 17 -23.07 4.36 -8.77
N LEU A 18 -23.84 5.41 -9.10
CA LEU A 18 -23.53 6.31 -10.22
C LEU A 18 -22.16 7.00 -10.05
N GLU A 19 -21.79 7.31 -8.80
CA GLU A 19 -20.49 7.89 -8.43
C GLU A 19 -19.32 6.92 -8.62
N GLU A 20 -19.53 5.62 -8.40
CA GLU A 20 -18.55 4.57 -8.62
C GLU A 20 -18.31 4.31 -10.11
N SER A 21 -19.32 4.55 -10.94
CA SER A 21 -19.25 4.44 -12.41
C SER A 21 -18.80 5.72 -13.13
N ALA A 22 -18.54 6.80 -12.39
CA ALA A 22 -18.18 8.07 -12.99
C ALA A 22 -16.89 7.93 -13.82
N PRO A 23 -16.88 8.43 -15.07
CA PRO A 23 -15.75 8.23 -15.97
C PRO A 23 -14.47 8.81 -15.37
N PRO A 24 -13.32 8.17 -15.64
CA PRO A 24 -12.04 8.70 -15.17
C PRO A 24 -11.80 10.09 -15.80
N PRO A 25 -11.15 11.01 -15.07
CA PRO A 25 -10.84 12.32 -15.60
C PRO A 25 -10.02 12.20 -16.90
N THR A 26 -10.35 13.01 -17.90
CA THR A 26 -9.63 13.04 -19.16
C THR A 26 -8.34 13.86 -19.01
N GLY A 27 -7.21 13.29 -19.41
CA GLY A 27 -5.91 13.96 -19.38
C GLY A 27 -5.18 13.92 -18.03
N PHE A 28 -4.13 14.74 -17.92
CA PHE A 28 -3.22 14.72 -16.77
C PHE A 28 -3.87 15.35 -15.52
N SER A 29 -4.16 14.53 -14.50
CA SER A 29 -4.93 14.94 -13.32
C SER A 29 -4.36 14.41 -11.99
N PRO A 30 -3.09 14.71 -11.64
CA PRO A 30 -2.44 14.15 -10.45
C PRO A 30 -3.15 14.49 -9.13
N GLY A 31 -3.75 15.69 -9.03
CA GLY A 31 -4.48 16.11 -7.83
C GLY A 31 -5.73 15.27 -7.54
N TYR A 32 -6.39 14.76 -8.58
CA TYR A 32 -7.54 13.86 -8.43
C TYR A 32 -7.12 12.53 -7.81
N TYR A 33 -6.05 11.90 -8.30
CA TYR A 33 -5.57 10.63 -7.75
C TYR A 33 -4.94 10.77 -6.36
N LEU A 34 -4.35 11.93 -6.04
CA LEU A 34 -3.90 12.22 -4.68
C LEU A 34 -5.08 12.34 -3.71
N ALA A 35 -6.15 13.02 -4.10
CA ALA A 35 -7.39 13.07 -3.32
C ALA A 35 -8.01 11.68 -3.17
N LEU A 36 -7.99 10.87 -4.23
CA LEU A 36 -8.47 9.49 -4.22
C LEU A 36 -7.65 8.62 -3.25
N ALA A 37 -6.33 8.74 -3.26
CA ALA A 37 -5.44 8.06 -2.31
C ALA A 37 -5.73 8.46 -0.86
N PHE A 38 -6.02 9.75 -0.62
CA PHE A 38 -6.39 10.24 0.71
C PHE A 38 -7.76 9.75 1.17
N ASN A 39 -8.73 9.63 0.26
CA ASN A 39 -10.04 9.05 0.58
C ASN A 39 -9.92 7.55 0.89
N ILE A 40 -9.09 6.82 0.15
CA ILE A 40 -8.74 5.42 0.47
C ILE A 40 -8.09 5.33 1.85
N ALA A 41 -7.17 6.26 2.18
CA ALA A 41 -6.56 6.34 3.52
C ALA A 41 -7.55 6.65 4.65
N ARG A 42 -8.67 7.29 4.31
CA ARG A 42 -9.81 7.53 5.21
C ARG A 42 -10.86 6.42 5.18
N TRP A 43 -10.55 5.29 4.54
CA TRP A 43 -11.40 4.11 4.44
C TRP A 43 -12.74 4.35 3.73
N ASP A 44 -12.74 5.21 2.71
CA ASP A 44 -13.91 5.45 1.87
C ASP A 44 -14.10 4.31 0.83
N ASP A 45 -15.17 3.53 1.01
CA ASP A 45 -15.51 2.40 0.14
C ASP A 45 -15.75 2.82 -1.31
N ILE A 46 -16.36 4.00 -1.53
CA ILE A 46 -16.65 4.51 -2.88
C ILE A 46 -15.34 4.83 -3.59
N ALA A 47 -14.38 5.44 -2.88
CA ALA A 47 -13.06 5.71 -3.43
C ALA A 47 -12.32 4.43 -3.81
N ILE A 48 -12.41 3.38 -2.99
CA ILE A 48 -11.80 2.06 -3.26
C ILE A 48 -12.42 1.42 -4.51
N ARG A 49 -13.74 1.32 -4.57
CA ARG A 49 -14.44 0.70 -5.71
C ARG A 49 -14.26 1.50 -7.00
N ARG A 50 -14.19 2.83 -6.92
CA ARG A 50 -13.89 3.68 -8.07
C ARG A 50 -12.47 3.48 -8.58
N ALA A 51 -11.49 3.46 -7.67
CA ALA A 51 -10.09 3.19 -8.00
C ALA A 51 -9.89 1.80 -8.62
N SER A 52 -10.64 0.78 -8.18
CA SER A 52 -10.54 -0.57 -8.75
C SER A 52 -10.98 -0.62 -10.21
N ARG A 53 -11.94 0.22 -10.61
CA ARG A 53 -12.48 0.28 -11.99
C ARG A 53 -11.72 1.21 -12.91
N ASP A 54 -11.05 2.23 -12.37
CA ASP A 54 -10.27 3.19 -13.12
C ASP A 54 -8.94 2.60 -13.63
N SER A 55 -8.77 2.47 -14.95
CA SER A 55 -7.53 1.98 -15.54
C SER A 55 -6.35 2.92 -15.35
N ASN A 56 -6.58 4.22 -15.24
CA ASN A 56 -5.51 5.21 -15.04
C ASN A 56 -4.96 5.17 -13.61
N ALA A 57 -5.75 4.70 -12.64
CA ALA A 57 -5.34 4.59 -11.24
C ALA A 57 -4.08 3.73 -11.04
N ILE A 58 -3.79 2.77 -11.92
CA ILE A 58 -2.56 1.97 -11.81
C ILE A 58 -1.30 2.83 -12.05
N TYR A 59 -1.34 3.72 -13.04
CA TYR A 59 -0.19 4.55 -13.40
C TYR A 59 0.06 5.62 -12.34
N TYR A 60 -1.00 6.29 -11.89
CA TYR A 60 -0.90 7.27 -10.81
C TYR A 60 -0.56 6.62 -9.46
N GLY A 61 -1.12 5.43 -9.18
CA GLY A 61 -0.77 4.62 -8.02
C GLY A 61 0.71 4.23 -8.03
N ALA A 62 1.25 3.77 -9.17
CA ALA A 62 2.67 3.46 -9.30
C ALA A 62 3.56 4.69 -9.09
N VAL A 63 3.20 5.85 -9.66
CA VAL A 63 3.93 7.10 -9.45
C VAL A 63 3.91 7.53 -7.99
N LEU A 64 2.73 7.53 -7.35
CA LEU A 64 2.60 7.87 -5.93
C LEU A 64 3.34 6.88 -5.04
N TRP A 65 3.32 5.59 -5.37
CA TRP A 65 4.09 4.56 -4.69
C TRP A 65 5.59 4.84 -4.79
N VAL A 66 6.13 5.14 -5.98
CA VAL A 66 7.55 5.47 -6.17
C VAL A 66 7.93 6.71 -5.36
N VAL A 67 7.11 7.76 -5.41
CA VAL A 67 7.36 9.00 -4.65
C VAL A 67 7.38 8.71 -3.14
N ALA A 68 6.38 7.99 -2.63
CA ALA A 68 6.30 7.61 -1.22
C ALA A 68 7.49 6.73 -0.80
N ALA A 69 7.86 5.75 -1.62
CA ALA A 69 8.98 4.86 -1.34
C ALA A 69 10.31 5.62 -1.31
N MET A 70 10.51 6.55 -2.26
CA MET A 70 11.68 7.43 -2.29
C MET A 70 11.74 8.33 -1.05
N LEU A 71 10.60 8.87 -0.60
CA LEU A 71 10.56 9.66 0.64
C LEU A 71 10.93 8.84 1.86
N ILE A 72 10.38 7.62 2.00
CA ILE A 72 10.68 6.70 3.10
C ILE A 72 12.17 6.33 3.09
N MET A 73 12.70 5.94 1.94
CA MET A 73 14.12 5.57 1.78
C MET A 73 15.05 6.74 2.07
N THR A 74 14.72 7.94 1.61
CA THR A 74 15.54 9.14 1.86
C THR A 74 15.45 9.60 3.31
N GLY A 75 14.28 9.49 3.94
CA GLY A 75 14.08 9.91 5.33
C GLY A 75 14.65 8.93 6.36
N LEU A 76 14.61 7.63 6.09
CA LEU A 76 14.99 6.59 7.05
C LEU A 76 16.30 5.89 6.70
N ALA A 77 16.53 5.53 5.43
CA ALA A 77 17.70 4.74 5.05
C ALA A 77 18.93 5.61 4.75
N LEU A 78 18.74 6.76 4.11
CA LEU A 78 19.86 7.64 3.73
C LEU A 78 20.67 8.14 4.94
N PRO A 79 20.08 8.58 6.08
CA PRO A 79 20.88 9.01 7.23
C PRO A 79 21.76 7.89 7.80
N TRP A 80 21.26 6.65 7.81
CA TRP A 80 22.02 5.48 8.24
C TRP A 80 23.17 5.14 7.28
N ILE A 81 22.91 5.19 5.97
CA ILE A 81 23.92 4.96 4.93
C ILE A 81 25.02 6.01 5.02
N LEU A 82 24.66 7.28 5.17
CA LEU A 82 25.62 8.38 5.31
C LEU A 82 26.42 8.28 6.63
N GLY A 83 25.80 7.80 7.71
CA GLY A 83 26.48 7.58 8.99
C GLY A 83 27.43 6.37 9.00
N ALA A 84 27.15 5.35 8.18
CA ALA A 84 27.95 4.12 8.09
C ALA A 84 29.13 4.21 7.11
N ILE A 85 29.12 5.19 6.19
CA ILE A 85 30.10 5.31 5.12
C ILE A 85 31.17 6.35 5.46
N HIS A 86 32.43 5.91 5.57
CA HIS A 86 33.61 6.77 5.70
C HIS A 86 34.40 6.92 4.38
N PHE A 87 33.73 6.87 3.23
CA PHE A 87 34.38 7.01 1.92
C PHE A 87 34.44 8.47 1.44
N GLY A 88 35.36 8.78 0.52
CA GLY A 88 35.44 10.10 -0.12
C GLY A 88 34.17 10.46 -0.90
N GLY A 89 33.91 11.76 -1.06
CA GLY A 89 32.66 12.32 -1.62
C GLY A 89 32.11 11.62 -2.89
N PRO A 90 32.92 11.33 -3.92
CA PRO A 90 32.44 10.66 -5.14
C PRO A 90 31.93 9.23 -4.90
N ALA A 91 32.59 8.45 -4.04
CA ALA A 91 32.18 7.09 -3.72
C ALA A 91 30.87 7.07 -2.92
N MET A 92 30.65 8.08 -2.08
CA MET A 92 29.39 8.29 -1.36
C MET A 92 28.21 8.51 -2.31
N ILE A 93 28.38 9.35 -3.34
CA ILE A 93 27.32 9.64 -4.31
C ILE A 93 26.94 8.38 -5.09
N ILE A 94 27.93 7.63 -5.57
CA ILE A 94 27.71 6.38 -6.30
C ILE A 94 27.02 5.35 -5.40
N GLY A 95 27.50 5.18 -4.17
CA GLY A 95 26.91 4.29 -3.18
C GLY A 95 25.46 4.64 -2.86
N ALA A 96 25.14 5.93 -2.71
CA ALA A 96 23.77 6.39 -2.47
C ALA A 96 22.85 6.10 -3.66
N ILE A 97 23.29 6.38 -4.90
CA ILE A 97 22.48 6.11 -6.11
C ILE A 97 22.20 4.61 -6.27
N VAL A 98 23.25 3.78 -6.16
CA VAL A 98 23.12 2.32 -6.30
C VAL A 98 22.28 1.75 -5.16
N GLY A 99 22.52 2.17 -3.92
CA GLY A 99 21.77 1.72 -2.74
C GLY A 99 20.29 2.10 -2.79
N LEU A 100 19.96 3.35 -3.18
CA LEU A 100 18.57 3.79 -3.33
C LEU A 100 17.88 3.05 -4.48
N SER A 101 18.57 2.82 -5.60
CA SER A 101 18.02 2.10 -6.75
C SER A 101 17.75 0.63 -6.43
N PHE A 102 18.71 -0.04 -5.76
CA PHE A 102 18.52 -1.41 -5.28
C PHE A 102 17.41 -1.52 -4.24
N GLY A 103 17.38 -0.61 -3.26
CA GLY A 103 16.34 -0.56 -2.25
C GLY A 103 14.95 -0.33 -2.83
N LEU A 104 14.82 0.57 -3.81
CA LEU A 104 13.57 0.79 -4.54
C LEU A 104 13.10 -0.47 -5.29
N ALA A 105 14.02 -1.15 -5.98
CA ALA A 105 13.72 -2.40 -6.69
C ALA A 105 13.29 -3.52 -5.72
N ALA A 106 13.99 -3.66 -4.59
CA ALA A 106 13.64 -4.63 -3.55
C ALA A 106 12.27 -4.32 -2.92
N MET A 107 11.98 -3.06 -2.61
CA MET A 107 10.68 -2.61 -2.11
C MET A 107 9.56 -2.87 -3.12
N ALA A 108 9.80 -2.62 -4.40
CA ALA A 108 8.83 -2.89 -5.46
C ALA A 108 8.53 -4.39 -5.56
N PHE A 109 9.57 -5.22 -5.53
CA PHE A 109 9.43 -6.67 -5.53
C PHE A 109 8.65 -7.17 -4.30
N LEU A 110 9.03 -6.74 -3.09
CA LEU A 110 8.33 -7.13 -1.86
C LEU A 110 6.87 -6.69 -1.87
N THR A 111 6.58 -5.47 -2.33
CA THR A 111 5.20 -4.98 -2.45
C THR A 111 4.42 -5.85 -3.42
N PHE A 112 4.97 -6.15 -4.60
CA PHE A 112 4.29 -7.00 -5.59
C PHE A 112 4.03 -8.42 -5.06
N VAL A 113 5.02 -9.03 -4.40
CA VAL A 113 4.86 -10.35 -3.79
C VAL A 113 3.83 -10.32 -2.67
N GLN A 114 3.86 -9.32 -1.78
CA GLN A 114 2.90 -9.18 -0.70
C GLN A 114 1.47 -9.10 -1.24
N LEU A 115 1.24 -8.17 -2.17
CA LEU A 115 -0.08 -7.94 -2.72
C LEU A 115 -0.57 -9.12 -3.59
N GLY A 116 0.34 -9.74 -4.35
CA GLY A 116 0.08 -10.94 -5.13
C GLY A 116 -0.30 -12.14 -4.25
N LEU A 117 0.42 -12.38 -3.15
CA LEU A 117 0.11 -13.43 -2.19
C LEU A 117 -1.25 -13.20 -1.53
N CYS A 118 -1.57 -11.97 -1.14
CA CYS A 118 -2.90 -11.69 -0.58
C CYS A 118 -4.03 -11.98 -1.57
N HIS A 119 -3.88 -11.55 -2.82
CA HIS A 119 -4.84 -11.83 -3.87
C HIS A 119 -4.99 -13.34 -4.12
N LEU A 120 -3.87 -14.07 -4.19
CA LEU A 120 -3.89 -15.52 -4.36
C LEU A 120 -4.57 -16.22 -3.18
N ILE A 121 -4.28 -15.81 -1.95
CA ILE A 121 -4.93 -16.37 -0.76
C ILE A 121 -6.43 -16.11 -0.80
N ALA A 122 -6.85 -14.88 -1.08
CA ALA A 122 -8.26 -14.53 -1.21
C ALA A 122 -8.97 -15.37 -2.28
N LYS A 123 -8.34 -15.52 -3.44
CA LYS A 123 -8.92 -16.23 -4.59
C LYS A 123 -8.99 -17.75 -4.41
N TRP A 124 -7.98 -18.36 -3.81
CA TRP A 124 -7.88 -19.82 -3.71
C TRP A 124 -8.52 -20.40 -2.46
N PHE A 125 -8.55 -19.65 -1.35
CA PHE A 125 -9.08 -20.15 -0.07
C PHE A 125 -10.45 -19.58 0.31
N PHE A 126 -10.85 -18.45 -0.28
CA PHE A 126 -12.06 -17.72 0.10
C PHE A 126 -12.96 -17.35 -1.09
N ASP A 127 -12.73 -17.95 -2.26
CA ASP A 127 -13.50 -17.75 -3.49
C ASP A 127 -13.62 -16.26 -3.92
N GLY A 128 -12.57 -15.47 -3.70
CA GLY A 128 -12.48 -14.07 -4.12
C GLY A 128 -12.76 -13.90 -5.62
N SER A 129 -13.67 -12.99 -5.94
CA SER A 129 -14.17 -12.74 -7.30
C SER A 129 -13.41 -11.62 -8.05
N GLY A 130 -12.48 -10.96 -7.36
CA GLY A 130 -11.75 -9.81 -7.86
C GLY A 130 -10.75 -10.16 -8.96
N SER A 131 -10.41 -9.15 -9.76
CA SER A 131 -9.29 -9.22 -10.69
C SER A 131 -8.03 -8.66 -10.01
N TYR A 132 -6.87 -9.25 -10.29
CA TYR A 132 -5.60 -8.79 -9.74
C TYR A 132 -5.37 -7.29 -9.98
N LEU A 133 -5.62 -6.81 -11.21
CA LEU A 133 -5.50 -5.39 -11.54
C LEU A 133 -6.53 -4.53 -10.80
N GLY A 134 -7.75 -5.03 -10.61
CA GLY A 134 -8.78 -4.34 -9.83
C GLY A 134 -8.36 -4.13 -8.38
N VAL A 135 -7.65 -5.09 -7.78
CA VAL A 135 -7.12 -4.98 -6.42
C VAL A 135 -5.85 -4.13 -6.36
N MET A 136 -4.96 -4.25 -7.35
CA MET A 136 -3.69 -3.50 -7.37
C MET A 136 -3.89 -1.99 -7.44
N ARG A 137 -4.86 -1.51 -8.23
CA ARG A 137 -5.11 -0.08 -8.42
C ARG A 137 -5.36 0.68 -7.10
N PRO A 138 -6.36 0.31 -6.27
CA PRO A 138 -6.59 0.96 -4.98
C PRO A 138 -5.47 0.69 -3.98
N LEU A 139 -4.82 -0.49 -4.01
CA LEU A 139 -3.73 -0.79 -3.07
C LEU A 139 -2.47 0.03 -3.34
N LEU A 140 -2.09 0.26 -4.60
CA LEU A 140 -0.97 1.13 -4.92
C LEU A 140 -1.23 2.59 -4.52
N LEU A 141 -2.46 3.09 -4.73
CA LEU A 141 -2.86 4.42 -4.26
C LEU A 141 -2.86 4.49 -2.73
N GLY A 142 -3.46 3.49 -2.07
CA GLY A 142 -3.55 3.40 -0.62
C GLY A 142 -2.20 3.17 0.06
N TRP A 143 -1.19 2.67 -0.66
CA TRP A 143 0.15 2.47 -0.12
C TRP A 143 0.80 3.78 0.37
N PHE A 144 0.32 4.92 -0.14
CA PHE A 144 0.72 6.26 0.32
C PHE A 144 0.65 6.44 1.85
N VAL A 145 -0.23 5.72 2.55
CA VAL A 145 -0.33 5.78 4.02
C VAL A 145 0.96 5.34 4.73
N ASN A 146 1.83 4.56 4.07
CA ASN A 146 3.11 4.16 4.62
C ASN A 146 4.09 5.33 4.81
N CYS A 147 3.84 6.49 4.19
CA CYS A 147 4.59 7.73 4.50
C CYS A 147 4.50 8.12 5.98
N LEU A 148 3.46 7.68 6.70
CA LEU A 148 3.33 7.93 8.14
C LEU A 148 4.50 7.37 8.95
N VAL A 149 5.21 6.34 8.47
CA VAL A 149 6.41 5.78 9.11
C VAL A 149 7.49 6.84 9.35
N LEU A 150 7.52 7.92 8.56
CA LEU A 150 8.43 9.04 8.74
C LEU A 150 8.22 9.82 10.05
N ILE A 151 7.03 9.71 10.67
CA ILE A 151 6.73 10.34 11.96
C ILE A 151 7.23 9.41 13.08
N PRO A 152 8.18 9.85 13.94
CA PRO A 152 8.71 9.00 15.00
C PRO A 152 7.62 8.52 15.97
N ILE A 153 7.76 7.29 16.46
CA ILE A 153 6.95 6.64 17.51
C ILE A 153 5.49 6.38 17.09
N ALA A 154 4.70 7.43 16.82
CA ALA A 154 3.29 7.30 16.48
C ALA A 154 3.07 6.90 15.01
N GLY A 155 3.98 7.31 14.13
CA GLY A 155 3.82 7.14 12.69
C GLY A 155 3.92 5.70 12.20
N THR A 156 4.80 4.90 12.80
CA THR A 156 4.96 3.47 12.48
C THR A 156 3.70 2.68 12.85
N LEU A 157 3.14 2.92 14.03
CA LEU A 157 1.87 2.33 14.46
C LEU A 157 0.72 2.79 13.58
N ALA A 158 0.63 4.09 13.27
CA ALA A 158 -0.40 4.62 12.40
C ALA A 158 -0.31 4.04 10.98
N ALA A 159 0.88 3.90 10.42
CA ALA A 159 1.10 3.26 9.13
C ALA A 159 0.65 1.80 9.15
N ALA A 160 1.05 1.02 10.17
CA ALA A 160 0.68 -0.39 10.28
C ALA A 160 -0.84 -0.60 10.40
N ILE A 161 -1.51 0.19 11.24
CA ILE A 161 -2.97 0.13 11.42
C ILE A 161 -3.68 0.54 10.13
N THR A 162 -3.30 1.69 9.57
CA THR A 162 -3.98 2.25 8.38
C THR A 162 -3.76 1.36 7.17
N TRP A 163 -2.56 0.83 6.97
CA TRP A 163 -2.27 -0.10 5.87
C TRP A 163 -3.03 -1.41 6.00
N THR A 164 -3.12 -1.98 7.21
CA THR A 164 -3.93 -3.17 7.47
C THR A 164 -5.40 -2.92 7.17
N ALA A 165 -5.92 -1.76 7.57
CA ALA A 165 -7.30 -1.36 7.28
C ALA A 165 -7.54 -1.15 5.78
N VAL A 166 -6.62 -0.49 5.06
CA VAL A 166 -6.69 -0.33 3.60
C VAL A 166 -6.73 -1.69 2.90
N LEU A 167 -5.84 -2.62 3.27
CA LEU A 167 -5.86 -3.98 2.71
C LEU A 167 -7.20 -4.68 2.97
N MET A 168 -7.68 -4.65 4.22
CA MET A 168 -8.95 -5.27 4.60
C MET A 168 -10.11 -4.73 3.76
N MET A 169 -10.24 -3.41 3.68
CA MET A 169 -11.33 -2.75 2.95
C MET A 169 -11.25 -3.03 1.45
N VAL A 170 -10.05 -3.03 0.85
CA VAL A 170 -9.92 -3.40 -0.56
C VAL A 170 -10.31 -4.86 -0.81
N PHE A 171 -9.92 -5.80 0.06
CA PHE A 171 -10.33 -7.20 -0.11
C PHE A 171 -11.84 -7.38 0.07
N GLU A 172 -12.43 -6.75 1.07
CA GLU A 172 -13.88 -6.77 1.27
C GLU A 172 -14.62 -6.20 0.03
N GLU A 173 -14.20 -5.05 -0.46
CA GLU A 173 -14.92 -4.31 -1.51
C GLU A 173 -14.61 -4.78 -2.95
N VAL A 174 -13.42 -5.32 -3.19
CA VAL A 174 -12.97 -5.69 -4.55
C VAL A 174 -12.93 -7.20 -4.76
N GLU A 175 -12.55 -7.99 -3.75
CA GLU A 175 -12.64 -9.45 -3.84
C GLU A 175 -14.02 -9.98 -3.44
N GLY A 176 -14.76 -9.24 -2.60
CA GLY A 176 -16.07 -9.67 -2.09
C GLY A 176 -15.98 -10.72 -0.99
N ILE A 177 -14.82 -10.84 -0.32
CA ILE A 177 -14.65 -11.77 0.80
C ILE A 177 -15.17 -11.16 2.11
N SER A 178 -15.52 -12.00 3.08
CA SER A 178 -16.03 -11.49 4.36
C SER A 178 -14.97 -10.67 5.12
N ARG A 179 -15.42 -9.65 5.84
CA ARG A 179 -14.53 -8.72 6.57
C ARG A 179 -13.55 -9.41 7.53
N LEU A 180 -13.98 -10.48 8.22
CA LEU A 180 -13.11 -11.22 9.12
C LEU A 180 -12.00 -11.97 8.37
N GLN A 181 -12.30 -12.53 7.19
CA GLN A 181 -11.31 -13.17 6.32
C GLN A 181 -10.35 -12.13 5.74
N ALA A 182 -10.87 -11.00 5.25
CA ALA A 182 -10.07 -9.88 4.76
C ALA A 182 -9.12 -9.35 5.82
N PHE A 183 -9.59 -9.17 7.05
CA PHE A 183 -8.75 -8.79 8.19
C PHE A 183 -7.67 -9.83 8.48
N GLY A 184 -8.04 -11.12 8.52
CA GLY A 184 -7.11 -12.21 8.77
C GLY A 184 -5.97 -12.27 7.74
N ILE A 185 -6.28 -12.15 6.45
CA ILE A 185 -5.28 -12.09 5.37
C ILE A 185 -4.40 -10.84 5.54
N SER A 186 -5.01 -9.67 5.75
CA SER A 186 -4.32 -8.39 5.82
C SER A 186 -3.39 -8.27 7.03
N ALA A 187 -3.85 -8.69 8.21
CA ALA A 187 -3.02 -8.72 9.41
C ALA A 187 -1.94 -9.81 9.30
N GLY A 188 -2.31 -11.01 8.84
CA GLY A 188 -1.39 -12.14 8.70
C GLY A 188 -0.24 -11.85 7.74
N ILE A 189 -0.53 -11.33 6.54
CA ILE A 189 0.50 -10.97 5.56
C ILE A 189 1.43 -9.87 6.11
N ASN A 190 0.88 -8.86 6.80
CA ASN A 190 1.65 -7.76 7.34
C ASN A 190 2.60 -8.25 8.45
N VAL A 191 2.13 -9.14 9.33
CA VAL A 191 2.98 -9.78 10.34
C VAL A 191 4.09 -10.62 9.68
N CYS A 192 3.76 -11.44 8.68
CA CYS A 192 4.75 -12.24 7.96
C CYS A 192 5.82 -11.38 7.31
N PHE A 193 5.43 -10.32 6.59
CA PHE A 193 6.37 -9.41 5.93
C PHE A 193 7.16 -8.57 6.92
N PHE A 194 6.58 -8.18 8.05
CA PHE A 194 7.30 -7.53 9.14
C PHE A 194 8.40 -8.43 9.71
N ILE A 195 8.10 -9.71 9.98
CA ILE A 195 9.09 -10.68 10.46
C ILE A 195 10.18 -10.91 9.40
N LEU A 196 9.81 -11.05 8.12
CA LEU A 196 10.78 -11.18 7.02
C LEU A 196 11.71 -9.97 6.95
N GLN A 197 11.18 -8.75 7.07
CA GLN A 197 11.98 -7.52 7.07
C GLN A 197 12.94 -7.49 8.27
N LEU A 198 12.50 -7.88 9.47
CA LEU A 198 13.38 -7.99 10.65
C LEU A 198 14.48 -9.04 10.47
N MET A 199 14.19 -10.15 9.79
CA MET A 199 15.19 -11.19 9.50
C MET A 199 16.20 -10.75 8.44
N MET A 200 15.78 -9.90 7.50
CA MET A 200 16.65 -9.34 6.46
C MET A 200 17.47 -8.14 6.94
N THR A 201 17.07 -7.46 8.02
CA THR A 201 17.93 -6.45 8.64
C THR A 201 19.12 -7.14 9.30
N PRO A 202 20.37 -6.81 8.93
CA PRO A 202 21.53 -7.42 9.55
C PRO A 202 21.50 -7.10 11.05
N VAL A 203 21.43 -8.15 11.87
CA VAL A 203 21.61 -7.99 13.32
C VAL A 203 23.03 -7.46 13.51
N THR A 204 23.18 -6.18 13.84
CA THR A 204 24.40 -5.63 14.41
C THR A 204 24.57 -6.24 15.80
N ARG A 205 24.92 -7.52 15.86
CA ARG A 205 25.47 -8.14 17.06
C ARG A 205 26.87 -7.54 17.24
N HIS A 206 26.92 -6.40 17.90
CA HIS A 206 28.10 -6.04 18.67
C HIS A 206 28.14 -6.99 19.87
N LEU A 207 28.86 -8.11 19.69
CA LEU A 207 29.56 -8.81 20.77
C LEU A 207 31.02 -8.39 20.70
#